data_AF-A0A525JRX0-F1
#
_entry.id   AF-A0A525JRX0-F1
#
_cell.length_a   1.000
_cell.length_b   1.000
_cell.length_c   1.000
_cell.angle_alpha   90.00
_cell.angle_beta   90.00
_cell.angle_gamma   90.00
#
_symmetry.space_group_name_H-M   'P 1'
#
loop_
_entity.id
_entity.type
_entity.pdbx_description
1 polymer ?
#
loop_
_entity_poly.entity_id
_entity_poly.type
_entity_poly.pdbx_seq_one_letter_code
_entity_poly.pdbx_strand_id
1 'polypeptide(L)'
;MVKEFAVRHGSALRSLAVLVGLLATIAAVVVGAVLAVVFAATVAVIAVMASALLGFAGLALRARRTARARNDGVIEARHLGGHHWVAYGWNERR
;
A
#
# COMPACT_ATOMS: atom_id res chain seq x y z
N MET A 1 -42.54 13.00 52.94
CA MET A 1 -42.41 13.92 51.78
C MET A 1 -40.96 14.24 51.39
N VAL A 2 -40.01 14.48 52.30
CA VAL A 2 -38.61 14.87 51.92
C VAL A 2 -37.83 13.76 51.16
N LYS A 3 -38.07 12.48 51.50
CA LYS A 3 -37.40 11.33 50.85
C LYS A 3 -37.79 11.12 49.38
N GLU A 4 -39.01 11.50 48.99
CA GLU A 4 -39.46 11.36 47.59
C GLU A 4 -38.76 12.33 46.64
N PHE A 5 -38.40 13.53 47.10
CA PHE A 5 -37.67 14.51 46.29
C PHE A 5 -36.23 14.07 46.00
N ALA A 6 -35.55 13.49 47.00
CA ALA A 6 -34.20 12.95 46.81
C ALA A 6 -34.18 11.75 45.85
N VAL A 7 -35.18 10.86 45.93
CA VAL A 7 -35.31 9.70 45.03
C VAL A 7 -35.64 10.14 43.59
N ARG A 8 -36.52 11.14 43.40
CA ARG A 8 -36.83 11.70 42.08
C ARG A 8 -35.66 12.46 41.46
N HIS A 9 -34.87 13.20 42.24
CA HIS A 9 -33.68 13.89 41.74
C HIS A 9 -32.56 12.92 41.32
N GLY A 10 -32.34 11.84 42.07
CA GLY A 10 -31.39 10.78 41.67
C GLY A 10 -31.77 10.11 40.34
N SER A 11 -33.06 9.95 40.07
CA SER A 11 -33.58 9.38 38.82
C SER A 11 -33.44 10.33 37.62
N ALA A 12 -33.73 11.62 37.80
CA ALA A 12 -33.60 12.62 36.73
C ALA A 12 -32.14 12.83 36.29
N LEU A 13 -31.21 12.91 37.25
CA LEU A 13 -29.77 13.03 36.95
C LEU A 13 -29.23 11.77 36.27
N ARG A 14 -29.71 10.58 36.66
CA ARG A 14 -29.37 9.31 36.00
C ARG A 14 -29.90 9.27 34.56
N SER A 15 -31.11 9.75 34.31
CA SER A 15 -31.68 9.83 32.96
C SER A 15 -30.90 10.81 32.06
N LEU A 16 -30.54 11.98 32.57
CA LEU A 16 -29.67 12.94 31.87
C LEU A 16 -28.29 12.36 31.58
N ALA A 17 -27.67 11.67 32.54
CA ALA A 17 -26.38 11.01 32.34
C ALA A 17 -26.44 9.95 31.22
N VAL A 18 -27.53 9.18 31.13
CA VAL A 18 -27.74 8.21 30.06
C VAL A 18 -27.91 8.91 28.70
N LEU A 19 -28.68 10.00 28.63
CA LEU A 19 -28.87 10.76 27.39
C LEU A 19 -27.57 11.40 26.90
N VAL A 20 -26.79 12.01 27.79
CA VAL A 20 -25.49 12.59 27.44
C VAL A 20 -24.50 11.49 27.03
N GLY A 21 -24.49 10.36 27.74
CA GLY A 21 -23.66 9.22 27.36
C GLY A 21 -24.01 8.65 25.98
N LEU A 22 -25.29 8.55 25.66
CA LEU A 22 -25.76 8.14 24.34
C LEU A 22 -25.30 9.12 23.25
N LEU A 23 -25.46 10.43 23.49
CA LEU A 23 -25.03 11.46 22.55
C LEU A 23 -23.52 11.44 22.34
N ALA A 24 -22.74 11.27 23.42
CA ALA A 24 -21.30 11.13 23.36
C ALA A 24 -20.86 9.87 22.57
N THR A 25 -21.59 8.76 22.73
CA THR A 25 -21.31 7.53 21.99
C THR A 25 -21.55 7.72 20.49
N ILE A 26 -22.66 8.36 20.11
CA ILE A 26 -22.95 8.66 18.70
C ILE A 26 -21.86 9.57 18.12
N ALA A 27 -21.47 10.62 18.84
CA ALA A 27 -20.40 11.51 18.42
C ALA A 27 -19.06 10.76 18.24
N ALA A 28 -18.71 9.88 19.18
CA ALA A 28 -17.50 9.07 19.11
C ALA A 28 -17.52 8.12 17.89
N VAL A 29 -18.67 7.51 17.58
CA VAL A 29 -18.82 6.65 16.39
C VAL A 29 -18.63 7.45 15.10
N VAL A 30 -19.21 8.65 15.02
CA VAL A 30 -19.04 9.52 13.84
C VAL A 30 -17.58 9.91 13.65
N VAL A 31 -16.89 10.33 14.72
CA VAL A 31 -15.46 10.68 14.66
C VAL A 31 -14.63 9.47 14.26
N GLY A 32 -14.89 8.30 14.85
CA GLY A 32 -14.23 7.05 14.51
C GLY A 32 -14.42 6.67 13.03
N ALA A 33 -15.64 6.82 12.50
CA ALA A 33 -15.94 6.57 11.10
C ALA A 33 -15.17 7.52 10.17
N VAL A 34 -15.13 8.82 10.50
CA VAL A 34 -14.36 9.80 9.71
C VAL A 34 -12.87 9.45 9.71
N LEU A 35 -12.30 9.14 10.87
CA LEU A 35 -10.89 8.73 10.98
C LEU A 35 -10.61 7.45 10.18
N ALA A 36 -11.51 6.47 10.24
CA ALA A 36 -11.38 5.23 9.48
C ALA A 36 -11.40 5.48 7.97
N VAL A 37 -12.26 6.38 7.47
CA VAL A 37 -12.32 6.74 6.05
C VAL A 37 -11.03 7.43 5.61
N VAL A 38 -10.53 8.39 6.38
CA VAL A 38 -9.27 9.10 6.06
C VAL A 38 -8.09 8.13 6.04
N PHE A 39 -8.04 7.23 7.02
CA PHE A 39 -7.03 6.19 7.08
C PHE A 39 -7.11 5.25 5.87
N ALA A 40 -8.31 4.76 5.56
CA ALA A 40 -8.54 3.89 4.40
C ALA A 40 -8.16 4.56 3.08
N ALA A 41 -8.49 5.85 2.91
CA ALA A 41 -8.10 6.62 1.74
C ALA A 41 -6.57 6.73 1.62
N THR A 42 -5.88 7.00 2.74
CA THR A 42 -4.41 7.07 2.78
C THR A 42 -3.78 5.74 2.39
N VAL A 43 -4.26 4.64 2.98
CA VAL A 43 -3.79 3.28 2.65
C VAL A 43 -4.05 2.94 1.19
N ALA A 44 -5.21 3.31 0.65
CA ALA A 44 -5.55 3.09 -0.75
C ALA A 44 -4.55 3.80 -1.69
N VAL A 45 -4.21 5.05 -1.41
CA VAL A 45 -3.20 5.80 -2.19
C VAL A 45 -1.84 5.11 -2.14
N ILE A 46 -1.40 4.70 -0.95
CA ILE A 46 -0.13 3.97 -0.78
C ILE A 46 -0.16 2.65 -1.56
N ALA A 47 -1.25 1.89 -1.47
CA ALA A 47 -1.41 0.62 -2.17
C ALA A 47 -1.35 0.79 -3.69
N VAL A 48 -1.98 1.83 -4.24
CA VAL A 48 -1.92 2.16 -5.67
C VAL A 48 -0.50 2.51 -6.08
N MET A 49 0.17 3.39 -5.34
CA MET A 49 1.55 3.80 -5.64
C MET A 49 2.54 2.64 -5.54
N ALA A 50 2.43 1.83 -4.48
CA ALA A 50 3.25 0.64 -4.29
C ALA A 50 3.02 -0.38 -5.40
N SER A 51 1.76 -0.60 -5.80
CA SER A 51 1.42 -1.51 -6.90
C SER A 51 1.98 -1.02 -8.24
N ALA A 52 1.91 0.29 -8.52
CA ALA A 52 2.52 0.88 -9.71
C ALA A 52 4.04 0.69 -9.71
N LEU A 53 4.71 1.00 -8.60
CA LEU A 53 6.16 0.83 -8.42
C LEU A 53 6.58 -0.63 -8.61
N LEU A 54 5.89 -1.57 -7.98
CA LEU A 54 6.16 -3.01 -8.12
C LEU A 54 5.89 -3.50 -9.55
N GLY A 55 4.85 -2.99 -10.21
CA GLY A 55 4.57 -3.28 -11.62
C GLY A 55 5.72 -2.85 -12.53
N PHE A 56 6.20 -1.61 -12.38
CA PHE A 56 7.34 -1.12 -13.14
C PHE A 56 8.64 -1.85 -12.80
N ALA A 57 8.90 -2.14 -11.53
CA ALA A 57 10.07 -2.91 -11.12
C ALA A 57 10.04 -4.33 -11.73
N GLY A 58 8.88 -4.98 -11.73
CA GLY A 58 8.68 -6.27 -12.37
C GLY A 58 8.91 -6.22 -13.89
N LEU A 59 8.36 -5.22 -14.57
CA LEU A 59 8.58 -5.00 -16.01
C LEU A 59 10.05 -4.73 -16.33
N ALA A 60 10.73 -3.89 -15.53
CA ALA A 60 12.15 -3.59 -15.71
C ALA A 60 13.02 -4.84 -15.52
N LEU A 61 12.75 -5.66 -14.50
CA LEU A 61 13.43 -6.93 -14.29
C LEU A 61 13.18 -7.91 -15.44
N ARG A 62 11.93 -7.99 -15.94
CA ARG A 62 11.59 -8.82 -17.10
C ARG A 62 12.33 -8.35 -18.35
N ALA A 63 12.33 -7.05 -18.64
CA ALA A 63 13.05 -6.46 -19.77
C ALA A 63 14.56 -6.73 -19.69
N ARG A 64 15.16 -6.57 -18.51
CA ARG A 64 16.57 -6.92 -18.26
C ARG A 64 16.86 -8.40 -18.55
N ARG A 65 16.01 -9.31 -18.08
CA ARG A 65 16.16 -10.75 -18.34
C ARG A 65 16.05 -11.05 -19.84
N THR A 66 15.08 -10.47 -20.54
CA THR A 66 14.92 -10.63 -21.99
C THR A 66 16.10 -10.07 -22.78
N ALA A 67 16.60 -8.88 -22.42
CA ALA A 67 17.76 -8.28 -23.07
C ALA A 67 19.04 -9.11 -22.86
N ARG A 68 19.24 -9.65 -21.65
CA ARG A 68 20.40 -10.52 -21.37
C ARG A 68 20.33 -11.83 -22.16
N ALA A 69 19.17 -12.48 -22.20
CA ALA A 69 18.95 -13.66 -23.02
C ALA A 69 19.15 -13.39 -24.53
N ARG A 70 18.84 -12.17 -24.99
CA ARG A 70 19.10 -11.77 -26.39
C ARG A 70 20.60 -11.63 -26.67
N ASN A 71 21.39 -11.15 -25.71
CA ASN A 71 22.84 -11.01 -25.86
C ASN A 71 23.59 -12.35 -25.74
N ASP A 72 23.06 -13.32 -24.98
CA ASP A 72 23.66 -14.66 -24.85
C ASP A 72 23.65 -15.48 -26.16
N GLY A 73 22.92 -15.02 -27.18
CA GLY A 73 22.89 -15.61 -28.53
C GLY A 73 23.59 -14.81 -29.62
N VAL A 74 24.23 -13.67 -29.29
CA VAL A 74 24.91 -12.82 -30.28
C VAL A 74 26.36 -13.27 -30.41
N ILE A 75 26.71 -13.78 -31.60
CA ILE A 75 28.09 -14.05 -31.97
C ILE A 75 28.67 -12.75 -32.52
N GLU A 76 29.48 -12.05 -31.71
CA GLU A 76 30.16 -10.84 -32.15
C GLU A 76 31.34 -11.21 -33.05
N ALA A 77 31.26 -10.83 -34.33
CA ALA A 77 32.37 -10.90 -35.25
C ALA A 77 33.21 -9.62 -35.11
N ARG A 78 34.39 -9.73 -34.48
CA ARG A 78 35.32 -8.59 -34.35
C ARG A 78 36.35 -8.65 -35.46
N HIS A 79 36.46 -7.55 -36.20
CA HIS A 79 37.50 -7.37 -37.21
C HIS A 79 38.79 -6.94 -36.52
N LEU A 80 39.79 -7.82 -36.47
CA LEU A 80 41.06 -7.58 -35.77
C LEU A 80 42.11 -6.88 -36.66
N GLY A 81 41.71 -6.39 -37.83
CA GLY A 81 42.60 -5.85 -38.85
C GLY A 81 43.12 -6.92 -39.81
N GLY A 82 43.38 -6.52 -41.06
CA GLY A 82 43.71 -7.43 -42.16
C GLY A 82 42.47 -8.01 -42.85
N HIS A 83 42.52 -9.28 -43.29
CA HIS A 83 41.41 -10.00 -43.93
C HIS A 83 40.68 -10.98 -42.98
N HIS A 84 40.91 -10.87 -41.68
CA HIS A 84 40.45 -11.87 -40.71
C HIS A 84 39.31 -11.32 -39.85
N TRP A 85 38.18 -12.01 -39.92
CA TRP A 85 37.04 -11.85 -39.02
C TRP A 85 37.04 -13.01 -38.04
N VAL A 86 37.01 -12.71 -36.74
CA VAL A 86 36.94 -13.74 -35.69
C VAL A 86 35.64 -13.60 -34.92
N ALA A 87 34.90 -14.70 -34.84
CA ALA A 87 33.66 -14.82 -34.07
C ALA A 87 33.98 -15.12 -32.61
N TYR A 88 33.54 -14.24 -31.71
CA TYR A 88 33.60 -14.40 -30.25
C TYR A 88 32.18 -14.61 -29.69
N GLY A 89 32.05 -15.09 -28.44
CA GLY A 89 30.75 -15.34 -27.80
C GLY A 89 30.30 -16.81 -27.72
N TRP A 90 31.06 -17.75 -28.33
CA TRP A 90 30.74 -19.19 -28.25
C TRP A 90 31.19 -19.85 -26.94
N ASN A 91 32.24 -19.32 -26.29
CA ASN A 91 32.95 -20.01 -25.20
C ASN A 91 32.52 -19.55 -23.79
N GLU A 92 31.78 -18.46 -23.69
CA GLU A 92 31.27 -17.90 -22.43
C GLU A 92 30.09 -18.69 -21.84
N ARG A 93 29.69 -19.80 -22.48
CA ARG A 93 28.63 -20.71 -22.03
C ARG A 93 29.18 -21.78 -21.07
N ARG A 94 29.61 -21.39 -19.87
CA ARG A 94 29.86 -22.33 -18.75
C ARG A 94 29.26 -21.82 -17.45
#